data_AF-A0A6S7JJB0-F1
#
_entry.id   AF-A0A6S7JJB0-F1
#
_cell.length_a   1.000
_cell.length_b   1.000
_cell.length_c   1.000
_cell.angle_alpha   90.00
_cell.angle_beta   90.00
_cell.angle_gamma   90.00
#
_symmetry.space_group_name_H-M   'P 1'
#
loop_
_entity.id
_entity.type
_entity.pdbx_description
1 polymer ?
#
loop_
_entity_poly.entity_id
_entity_poly.type
_entity_poly.pdbx_seq_one_letter_code
_entity_poly.pdbx_strand_id
1 'polypeptide(L)'
;MDLESLNEQFLNYQLLLEEDIPAEVKEVAKCAEDDPHYRIDILWGYLKGVKKPGTNSLEFDLLFRVAEVVMTIPHSNAGEERIFSLINKNKTPSRSSLELNGTLFSLIVVKTHIQDPLNWQPSRCLIEKAKKSTKLYNDKHK
;
A
#
# COMPACT_ATOMS: atom_id res chain seq x y z
N MET A 1 -27.43 -12.67 -8.91
CA MET A 1 -26.20 -12.43 -9.69
C MET A 1 -26.08 -13.61 -10.62
N ASP A 2 -26.11 -13.37 -11.93
CA ASP A 2 -25.93 -14.44 -12.90
C ASP A 2 -24.43 -14.73 -13.07
N LEU A 3 -23.99 -15.83 -12.48
CA LEU A 3 -22.58 -16.21 -12.41
C LEU A 3 -22.06 -16.68 -13.78
N GLU A 4 -22.95 -17.20 -14.63
CA GLU A 4 -22.61 -17.65 -15.98
C GLU A 4 -22.31 -16.45 -16.89
N SER A 5 -23.18 -15.44 -16.87
CA SER A 5 -22.95 -14.17 -17.57
C SER A 5 -21.67 -13.47 -17.08
N LEU A 6 -21.39 -13.47 -15.77
CA LEU A 6 -20.15 -12.88 -15.24
C LEU A 6 -18.90 -13.63 -15.74
N ASN A 7 -18.96 -14.96 -15.77
CA ASN A 7 -17.86 -15.78 -16.26
C ASN A 7 -17.62 -15.56 -17.76
N GLU A 8 -18.67 -15.43 -18.57
CA GLU A 8 -18.57 -15.06 -19.99
C GLU A 8 -17.84 -13.71 -20.16
N GLN A 9 -18.25 -12.68 -19.42
CA GLN A 9 -17.61 -11.36 -19.48
C GLN A 9 -16.13 -11.42 -19.07
N PHE A 10 -15.81 -12.23 -18.06
CA PHE A 10 -14.44 -12.44 -17.62
C PHE A 10 -13.59 -13.12 -18.70
N LEU A 11 -14.11 -14.16 -19.37
CA LEU A 11 -13.43 -14.82 -20.49
C LEU A 11 -13.22 -13.86 -21.66
N ASN A 12 -14.23 -13.06 -22.01
CA ASN A 12 -14.11 -12.06 -23.08
C ASN A 12 -13.04 -11.01 -22.74
N TYR A 13 -12.98 -10.59 -21.47
CA TYR A 13 -11.93 -9.68 -21.00
C TYR A 13 -10.54 -10.32 -21.09
N GLN A 14 -10.39 -11.61 -20.78
CA GLN A 14 -9.11 -12.33 -20.94
C GLN A 14 -8.68 -12.48 -22.40
N LEU A 15 -9.63 -12.47 -23.34
CA LEU A 15 -9.36 -12.53 -24.77
C LEU A 15 -9.09 -11.15 -25.38
N LEU A 16 -9.35 -10.07 -24.65
CA LEU A 16 -9.11 -8.70 -25.10
C LEU A 16 -7.60 -8.48 -25.28
N LEU A 17 -7.19 -8.17 -26.51
CA LEU A 17 -5.81 -7.83 -26.82
C LEU A 17 -5.58 -6.34 -26.56
N GLU A 18 -4.32 -5.97 -26.32
CA GLU A 18 -3.94 -4.57 -26.16
C GLU A 18 -4.26 -3.74 -27.43
N GLU A 19 -4.31 -4.39 -28.58
CA GLU A 19 -4.69 -3.83 -29.88
C GLU A 19 -6.17 -3.42 -29.94
N ASP A 20 -7.04 -4.10 -29.20
CA ASP A 20 -8.48 -3.84 -29.16
C ASP A 20 -8.82 -2.58 -28.34
N ILE A 21 -7.86 -2.07 -27.57
CA ILE A 21 -7.98 -0.82 -26.83
C ILE A 21 -7.47 0.33 -27.72
N PRO A 22 -8.30 1.36 -27.99
CA PRO A 22 -7.90 2.51 -28.80
C PRO A 22 -6.62 3.18 -28.29
N ALA A 23 -5.77 3.65 -29.22
CA ALA A 23 -4.50 4.29 -28.88
C ALA A 23 -4.71 5.53 -27.99
N GLU A 24 -5.77 6.29 -28.23
CA GLU A 24 -6.11 7.49 -27.46
C GLU A 24 -6.37 7.16 -25.99
N VAL A 25 -7.04 6.03 -25.72
CA VAL A 25 -7.31 5.57 -24.35
C VAL A 25 -6.00 5.13 -23.68
N LYS A 26 -5.13 4.42 -24.40
CA LYS A 26 -3.82 3.96 -23.89
C LYS A 26 -2.91 5.13 -23.56
N GLU A 27 -2.85 6.15 -24.41
CA GLU A 27 -2.04 7.35 -24.16
C GLU A 27 -2.50 8.10 -22.91
N VAL A 28 -3.83 8.23 -22.69
CA VAL A 28 -4.37 8.84 -21.46
C VAL A 28 -4.15 7.96 -20.23
N ALA A 29 -4.12 6.63 -20.42
CA ALA A 29 -3.91 5.68 -19.34
C ALA A 29 -2.43 5.57 -18.93
N LYS A 30 -1.45 6.01 -19.72
CA LYS A 30 -0.03 5.95 -19.32
C LYS A 30 0.25 6.81 -18.08
N CYS A 31 0.93 6.23 -17.09
CA CYS A 31 1.36 6.95 -15.88
C CYS A 31 2.60 7.83 -16.15
N ALA A 32 3.57 7.32 -16.92
CA ALA A 32 4.79 8.01 -17.35
C ALA A 32 5.32 7.38 -18.64
N GLU A 33 6.20 8.07 -19.37
CA GLU A 33 6.76 7.60 -20.66
C GLU A 33 7.49 6.24 -20.54
N ASP A 34 8.09 5.96 -19.37
CA ASP A 34 8.85 4.73 -19.09
C ASP A 34 8.12 3.75 -18.15
N ASP A 35 6.87 4.03 -17.75
CA ASP A 35 6.12 3.13 -16.87
C ASP A 35 5.40 2.05 -17.68
N PRO A 36 5.68 0.75 -17.45
CA PRO A 36 4.97 -0.33 -18.13
C PRO A 36 3.51 -0.49 -17.66
N HIS A 37 3.06 0.26 -16.65
CA HIS A 37 1.71 0.14 -16.10
C HIS A 37 0.77 1.25 -16.60
N TYR A 38 -0.44 0.83 -16.98
CA TYR A 38 -1.55 1.73 -17.25
C TYR A 38 -2.36 2.03 -16.00
N ARG A 39 -2.91 3.24 -15.96
CA ARG A 39 -3.98 3.66 -15.06
C ARG A 39 -5.23 2.83 -15.29
N ILE A 40 -5.42 1.88 -14.39
CA ILE A 40 -6.51 0.91 -14.47
C ILE A 40 -7.89 1.57 -14.41
N ASP A 41 -8.00 2.71 -13.73
CA ASP A 41 -9.25 3.48 -13.63
C ASP A 41 -9.67 4.09 -14.99
N ILE A 42 -8.71 4.49 -15.81
CA ILE A 42 -8.97 4.98 -17.18
C ILE A 42 -9.41 3.83 -18.09
N LEU A 43 -8.73 2.68 -18.00
CA LEU A 43 -9.06 1.50 -18.79
C LEU A 43 -10.47 0.98 -18.46
N TRP A 44 -10.80 0.81 -17.18
CA TRP A 44 -12.16 0.40 -16.78
C TRP A 44 -13.21 1.45 -17.13
N GLY A 45 -12.86 2.74 -17.08
CA GLY A 45 -13.72 3.82 -17.55
C GLY A 45 -14.11 3.67 -19.02
N TYR A 46 -13.17 3.25 -19.88
CA TYR A 46 -13.45 2.91 -21.27
C TYR A 46 -14.29 1.63 -21.40
N LEU A 47 -13.89 0.54 -20.73
CA LEU A 47 -14.55 -0.77 -20.81
C LEU A 47 -16.02 -0.73 -20.37
N LYS A 48 -16.37 0.20 -19.46
CA LYS A 48 -17.76 0.47 -19.06
C LYS A 48 -18.68 0.80 -20.24
N GLY A 49 -18.14 1.44 -21.28
CA GLY A 49 -18.89 1.90 -22.45
C GLY A 49 -18.89 0.93 -23.63
N VAL A 50 -18.09 -0.14 -23.57
CA VAL A 50 -17.96 -1.10 -24.68
C VAL A 50 -19.25 -1.90 -24.81
N LYS A 51 -19.76 -2.01 -26.04
CA LYS A 51 -21.00 -2.72 -26.36
C LYS A 51 -20.70 -4.03 -27.03
N LYS A 52 -21.47 -5.07 -26.69
CA LYS A 52 -21.37 -6.35 -27.37
C LYS A 52 -21.70 -6.17 -28.86
N PRO A 53 -20.91 -6.73 -29.78
CA PRO A 53 -21.18 -6.66 -31.21
C PRO A 53 -22.61 -7.11 -31.55
N GLY A 54 -23.30 -6.35 -32.39
CA GLY A 54 -24.67 -6.69 -32.84
C GLY A 54 -25.78 -6.46 -31.81
N THR A 55 -25.46 -5.93 -30.62
CA THR A 55 -26.46 -5.59 -29.62
C THR A 55 -26.20 -4.20 -29.04
N ASN A 56 -27.18 -3.64 -28.33
CA ASN A 56 -27.00 -2.37 -27.62
C ASN A 56 -26.67 -2.58 -26.13
N SER A 57 -26.39 -3.82 -25.71
CA SER A 57 -26.00 -4.14 -24.34
C SER A 57 -24.50 -3.95 -24.13
N LEU A 58 -24.14 -3.65 -22.89
CA LEU A 58 -22.76 -3.46 -22.49
C LEU A 58 -22.04 -4.82 -22.39
N GLU A 59 -20.83 -4.87 -22.91
CA GLU A 59 -20.02 -6.09 -22.96
C GLU A 59 -19.51 -6.51 -21.58
N PHE A 60 -19.18 -5.54 -20.73
CA PHE A 60 -18.56 -5.78 -19.43
C PHE A 60 -19.37 -5.22 -18.25
N ASP A 61 -20.71 -5.08 -18.32
CA ASP A 61 -21.49 -4.43 -17.23
C ASP A 61 -21.31 -5.10 -15.86
N LEU A 62 -21.38 -6.43 -15.79
CA LEU A 62 -21.24 -7.15 -14.52
C LEU A 62 -19.79 -7.13 -14.04
N LEU A 63 -18.85 -7.34 -14.97
CA LEU A 63 -17.42 -7.31 -14.67
C LEU A 63 -16.95 -5.92 -14.23
N PHE A 64 -17.45 -4.86 -14.86
CA PHE A 64 -17.17 -3.48 -14.50
C PHE A 64 -17.62 -3.18 -13.07
N ARG A 65 -18.80 -3.65 -12.64
CA ARG A 65 -19.25 -3.47 -11.25
C ARG A 65 -18.34 -4.17 -10.25
N VAL A 66 -17.82 -5.35 -10.59
CA VAL A 66 -16.83 -6.05 -9.77
C VAL A 66 -15.53 -5.23 -9.71
N ALA A 67 -15.05 -4.75 -10.85
CA ALA A 67 -13.85 -3.92 -10.94
C ALA A 67 -14.01 -2.60 -10.16
N GLU A 68 -15.17 -1.95 -10.24
CA GLU A 68 -15.50 -0.74 -9.48
C GLU A 68 -15.39 -0.99 -7.97
N VAL A 69 -15.99 -2.08 -7.47
CA VAL A 69 -15.84 -2.46 -6.05
C VAL A 69 -14.38 -2.69 -5.70
N VAL A 70 -13.64 -3.45 -6.51
CA VAL A 70 -12.21 -3.73 -6.28
C VAL A 70 -11.37 -2.45 -6.27
N MET A 71 -11.63 -1.50 -7.17
CA MET A 71 -10.94 -0.22 -7.23
C MET A 71 -11.28 0.71 -6.06
N THR A 72 -12.46 0.56 -5.45
CA THR A 72 -12.82 1.26 -4.21
C THR A 72 -12.21 0.63 -2.96
N ILE A 73 -11.65 -0.59 -3.06
CA ILE A 73 -10.89 -1.17 -1.96
C ILE A 73 -9.63 -0.31 -1.80
N PRO A 74 -9.45 0.36 -0.65
CA PRO A 74 -8.26 1.16 -0.44
C PRO A 74 -7.03 0.25 -0.53
N HIS A 75 -6.16 0.52 -1.50
CA HIS A 75 -4.93 -0.23 -1.76
C HIS A 75 -3.96 -0.26 -0.57
N SER A 76 -4.20 0.56 0.45
CA SER A 76 -3.54 0.48 1.75
C SER A 76 -4.41 1.16 2.80
N ASN A 77 -4.37 0.59 3.99
CA ASN A 77 -4.64 1.20 5.30
C ASN A 77 -4.08 2.64 5.46
N ALA A 78 -3.42 3.26 4.49
CA ALA A 78 -2.82 4.60 4.55
C ALA A 78 -3.82 5.71 4.93
N GLY A 79 -5.10 5.58 4.57
CA GLY A 79 -6.16 6.49 5.03
C GLY A 79 -6.44 6.33 6.53
N GLU A 80 -6.57 5.09 6.98
CA GLU A 80 -6.72 4.71 8.38
C GLU A 80 -5.44 5.02 9.20
N GLU A 81 -4.23 4.74 8.71
CA GLU A 81 -2.94 5.12 9.31
C GLU A 81 -2.72 6.64 9.35
N ARG A 82 -3.22 7.37 8.34
CA ARG A 82 -3.24 8.84 8.36
C ARG A 82 -4.25 9.35 9.38
N ILE A 83 -5.42 8.72 9.51
CA ILE A 83 -6.41 9.03 10.56
C ILE A 83 -5.86 8.66 11.93
N PHE A 84 -5.20 7.51 12.12
CA PHE A 84 -4.51 7.14 13.36
C PHE A 84 -3.33 8.06 13.66
N SER A 85 -2.59 8.52 12.65
CA SER A 85 -1.55 9.55 12.80
C SER A 85 -2.13 10.92 13.16
N LEU A 86 -3.28 11.29 12.58
CA LEU A 86 -3.98 12.53 12.89
C LEU A 86 -4.64 12.47 14.27
N ILE A 87 -5.19 11.32 14.68
CA ILE A 87 -5.75 11.07 16.01
C ILE A 87 -4.62 11.02 17.04
N ASN A 88 -3.49 10.39 16.75
CA ASN A 88 -2.27 10.45 17.57
C ASN A 88 -1.71 11.88 17.66
N LYS A 89 -1.85 12.69 16.61
CA LYS A 89 -1.46 14.12 16.64
C LYS A 89 -2.47 15.01 17.36
N ASN A 90 -3.76 14.69 17.35
CA ASN A 90 -4.82 15.57 17.85
C ASN A 90 -5.42 15.17 19.21
N LYS A 91 -5.28 13.92 19.68
CA LYS A 91 -6.04 13.43 20.84
C LYS A 91 -5.24 13.09 22.10
N THR A 92 -3.95 13.39 22.18
CA THR A 92 -3.23 13.36 23.47
C THR A 92 -2.06 14.36 23.48
N PRO A 93 -2.23 15.54 24.09
CA PRO A 93 -1.11 16.38 24.52
C PRO A 93 -0.21 15.69 25.58
N SER A 94 -0.49 14.45 25.98
CA SER A 94 0.10 13.84 27.19
C SER A 94 0.55 12.37 27.10
N ARG A 95 0.55 11.71 25.94
CA ARG A 95 1.18 10.37 25.80
C ARG A 95 1.73 10.14 24.40
N SER A 96 2.99 10.53 24.20
CA SER A 96 3.99 9.96 23.28
C SER A 96 5.20 10.90 23.13
N SER A 97 5.37 11.88 24.02
CA SER A 97 6.67 12.50 24.15
C SER A 97 7.56 11.47 24.85
N LEU A 98 8.45 10.81 24.08
CA LEU A 98 9.57 10.02 24.62
C LEU A 98 10.56 11.01 25.26
N GLU A 99 10.10 11.72 26.29
CA GLU A 99 10.92 12.73 26.94
C GLU A 99 12.07 12.04 27.62
N LEU A 100 13.25 12.63 27.43
CA LEU A 100 14.50 12.18 28.02
C LEU A 100 14.37 12.06 29.55
N ASN A 101 13.52 12.89 30.17
CA ASN A 101 13.28 12.94 31.61
C ASN A 101 11.97 12.25 32.03
N GLY A 102 11.46 11.32 31.21
CA GLY A 102 10.18 10.65 31.43
C GLY A 102 10.19 9.18 31.02
N THR A 103 9.19 8.75 30.25
CA THR A 103 8.96 7.33 29.91
C THR A 103 10.15 6.65 29.22
N LEU A 104 10.93 7.39 28.42
CA LEU A 104 12.13 6.85 27.79
C LEU A 104 13.23 6.53 28.82
N PHE A 105 13.42 7.38 29.83
CA PHE A 105 14.36 7.13 30.94
C PHE A 105 13.99 5.85 31.68
N SER A 106 12.73 5.72 32.09
CA SER A 106 12.24 4.55 32.84
C SER A 106 12.42 3.25 32.04
N LEU A 107 12.14 3.28 30.73
CA LEU A 107 12.34 2.12 29.86
C LEU A 107 13.82 1.75 29.69
N ILE A 108 14.72 2.74 29.58
CA ILE A 108 16.16 2.48 29.49
C ILE A 108 16.68 1.91 30.81
N VAL A 109 16.30 2.48 31.96
CA VAL A 109 16.66 1.95 33.30
C VAL A 109 16.25 0.49 33.44
N VAL A 110 14.99 0.17 33.11
CA VAL A 110 14.48 -1.21 33.23
C VAL A 110 15.19 -2.18 32.29
N LYS A 111 15.45 -1.77 31.03
CA LYS A 111 16.04 -2.66 30.03
C LYS A 111 17.54 -2.88 30.21
N THR A 112 18.24 -1.89 30.75
CA THR A 112 19.70 -1.92 30.89
C THR A 112 20.17 -2.22 32.32
N HIS A 113 19.27 -2.14 33.32
CA HIS A 113 19.61 -2.16 34.74
C HIS A 113 20.66 -1.12 35.14
N ILE A 114 20.77 -0.02 34.39
CA ILE A 114 21.70 1.08 34.67
C ILE A 114 20.99 2.08 35.59
N GLN A 115 21.64 2.46 36.68
CA GLN A 115 21.08 3.38 37.68
C GLN A 115 21.01 4.84 37.19
N ASP A 116 21.93 5.26 36.30
CA ASP A 116 21.92 6.58 35.68
C ASP A 116 22.19 6.49 34.16
N PRO A 117 21.16 6.18 33.36
CA PRO A 117 21.31 6.05 31.93
C PRO A 117 21.48 7.39 31.18
N LEU A 118 21.24 8.55 31.80
CA LEU A 118 21.41 9.84 31.15
C LEU A 118 22.90 10.18 30.96
N ASN A 119 23.72 9.82 31.95
CA ASN A 119 25.18 10.05 31.92
C ASN A 119 25.97 8.81 31.50
N TRP A 120 25.29 7.69 31.25
CA TRP A 120 25.95 6.45 30.88
C TRP A 120 26.41 6.48 29.43
N GLN A 121 27.71 6.31 29.24
CA GLN A 121 28.29 6.12 27.91
C GLN A 121 28.69 4.65 27.71
N PRO A 122 28.24 4.01 26.63
CA PRO A 122 28.62 2.63 26.35
C PRO A 122 30.12 2.51 26.10
N SER A 123 30.74 1.46 26.62
CA SER A 123 32.16 1.18 26.35
C SER A 123 32.37 0.84 24.87
N ARG A 124 33.55 1.19 24.33
CA ARG A 124 33.88 0.90 22.91
C ARG A 124 33.71 -0.58 22.56
N CYS A 125 34.13 -1.47 23.46
CA CYS A 125 33.97 -2.93 23.31
C CYS A 125 32.50 -3.35 23.17
N LEU A 126 31.58 -2.72 23.92
CA LEU A 126 30.15 -3.01 23.84
C LEU A 126 29.57 -2.53 22.50
N ILE A 127 29.96 -1.35 22.03
CA ILE A 127 29.52 -0.79 20.74
C ILE A 127 30.00 -1.69 19.59
N GLU A 128 31.26 -2.14 19.62
CA GLU A 128 31.82 -3.03 18.60
C GLU A 128 31.08 -4.38 18.55
N LYS A 129 30.81 -4.98 19.71
CA LYS A 129 30.02 -6.21 19.80
C LYS A 129 28.60 -6.01 19.28
N ALA A 130 27.94 -4.92 19.65
CA ALA A 130 26.59 -4.60 19.17
C ALA A 130 26.55 -4.44 17.64
N LYS A 131 27.46 -3.64 17.08
CA LYS A 131 27.58 -3.45 15.62
C LYS A 131 27.84 -4.75 14.88
N LYS A 132 28.72 -5.59 15.42
CA LYS A 132 29.02 -6.91 14.86
C LYS A 132 27.78 -7.81 14.87
N SER A 133 27.04 -7.85 15.97
CA SER A 133 25.78 -8.61 16.05
C SER A 133 24.71 -8.09 15.10
N THR A 134 24.53 -6.77 14.97
CA THR A 134 23.58 -6.18 14.02
C THR A 134 23.94 -6.53 12.58
N LYS A 135 25.22 -6.42 12.21
CA LYS A 135 25.70 -6.81 10.88
C LYS A 135 25.42 -8.29 10.60
N LEU A 136 25.72 -9.16 11.56
CA LEU A 136 25.54 -10.60 11.44
C LEU A 136 24.05 -11.00 11.34
N TYR A 137 23.16 -10.28 12.02
CA TYR A 137 21.71 -10.42 11.85
C TYR A 137 21.27 -10.00 10.44
N ASN A 138 21.70 -8.82 9.98
CA ASN A 138 21.34 -8.29 8.67
C ASN A 138 21.85 -9.17 7.52
N ASP A 139 23.04 -9.75 7.67
CA ASP A 139 23.61 -10.66 6.67
C ASP A 139 22.87 -12.02 6.65
N LYS A 140 22.21 -12.41 7.75
CA LYS A 140 21.39 -13.64 7.84
C LYS A 140 19.94 -13.48 7.37
N HIS A 141 19.43 -12.25 7.33
CA HIS A 141 18.04 -11.94 6.98
C HIS A 141 17.93 -10.99 5.78
N LYS A 142 18.98 -10.98 4.95
CA LYS A 142 18.97 -10.47 3.58
C LYS A 142 18.65 -11.60 2.63
#